data_AF-A0A938HS09-F1
#
_entry.id   AF-A0A938HS09-F1
#
_cell.length_a   1.000
_cell.length_b   1.000
_cell.length_c   1.000
_cell.angle_alpha   90.00
_cell.angle_beta   90.00
_cell.angle_gamma   90.00
#
_symmetry.space_group_name_H-M   'P 1'
#
loop_
_entity.id
_entity.type
_entity.pdbx_description
1 polymer ?
#
loop_
_entity_poly.entity_id
_entity_poly.type
_entity_poly.pdbx_seq_one_letter_code
_entity_poly.pdbx_strand_id
1 'polypeptide(L)'
;MAERIHSDDADTRAGETEPMPVRDPKDRSNDGNKNDGRGMQQIRVLIADDDPAFRLLARRELGRDARFSVLQDAADGAEAVNLAAREKPDIVLMDIRMPVMDGVEASRRILEARPETAIIIVSSFADIDAATVGARARIDKADFTHRRVLQAIDLDRPASKPATPPAEVRKPARTARLRVVVTGGAGRLGQYVIPELVRQGYQVVNADRVESATAEVSTLRIDVTDFGDVVAALAGADAVIHLAAIPNPMQDPGHRVFSTNMQADWNVLEAAHIHGIPKLVMASSVNAVGAVFSHALVPPEYFPIDEEHPTRAEDAYSQSKWLGEELAKGFCRRRDVQIASMRFHGLWDHSQQRAHKANPHSDPSGRQAMHFWGWLDRWDAARACRLAIQKEWNGHRAFFLNGADTTLTVPTEEAIRTVYPGVPIKKPLAGFAAAIDNSHAERVLGWRPERTWRDA
;
A
#
# COMPACT_ATOMS: atom_id res chain seq x y z
N MET A 1 -46.88 -29.11 -46.12
CA MET A 1 -47.04 -30.58 -46.03
C MET A 1 -46.41 -30.98 -44.70
N ALA A 2 -47.14 -31.38 -43.65
CA ALA A 2 -48.16 -32.43 -43.54
C ALA A 2 -47.52 -33.83 -43.45
N GLU A 3 -47.87 -34.75 -42.53
CA GLU A 3 -48.78 -34.80 -41.35
C GLU A 3 -48.11 -35.73 -40.28
N ARG A 4 -48.38 -35.75 -38.96
CA ARG A 4 -49.60 -35.67 -38.11
C ARG A 4 -50.41 -36.98 -38.04
N ILE A 5 -51.18 -37.14 -36.94
CA ILE A 5 -52.05 -38.29 -36.57
C ILE A 5 -51.24 -39.51 -36.08
N HIS A 6 -51.46 -40.15 -34.93
CA HIS A 6 -52.12 -39.85 -33.62
C HIS A 6 -51.38 -40.78 -32.57
N SER A 7 -51.72 -41.00 -31.29
CA SER A 7 -52.94 -40.74 -30.50
C SER A 7 -52.67 -40.23 -29.05
N ASP A 8 -53.33 -40.84 -28.06
CA ASP A 8 -54.06 -40.21 -26.93
C ASP A 8 -54.09 -41.21 -25.72
N ASP A 9 -54.68 -41.02 -24.53
CA ASP A 9 -55.66 -40.08 -23.91
C ASP A 9 -55.04 -39.43 -22.63
N ALA A 10 -55.52 -38.35 -21.99
CA ALA A 10 -56.84 -37.72 -21.75
C ALA A 10 -57.59 -38.16 -20.46
N ASP A 11 -57.51 -37.34 -19.41
CA ASP A 11 -58.64 -37.02 -18.50
C ASP A 11 -58.48 -35.56 -17.98
N THR A 12 -59.55 -34.97 -17.44
CA THR A 12 -59.68 -33.54 -17.20
C THR A 12 -60.45 -33.22 -15.91
N ARG A 13 -60.14 -32.05 -15.29
CA ARG A 13 -61.14 -31.16 -14.68
C ARG A 13 -60.55 -29.78 -14.36
N ALA A 14 -61.43 -28.79 -14.30
CA ALA A 14 -61.12 -27.37 -14.21
C ALA A 14 -61.36 -26.80 -12.80
N GLY A 15 -60.89 -25.57 -12.57
CA GLY A 15 -61.15 -24.79 -11.36
C GLY A 15 -60.44 -23.43 -11.44
N GLU A 16 -61.15 -22.39 -11.87
CA GLU A 16 -60.60 -21.03 -12.00
C GLU A 16 -60.72 -20.21 -10.70
N THR A 17 -60.12 -19.03 -10.74
CA THR A 17 -59.84 -18.09 -9.63
C THR A 17 -61.06 -17.46 -8.96
N GLU A 18 -60.92 -17.06 -7.68
CA GLU A 18 -61.17 -15.69 -7.17
C GLU A 18 -60.67 -15.56 -5.69
N PRO A 19 -60.53 -14.35 -5.10
CA PRO A 19 -59.54 -14.07 -4.05
C PRO A 19 -60.04 -14.12 -2.58
N MET A 20 -59.10 -14.08 -1.63
CA MET A 20 -59.35 -13.89 -0.18
C MET A 20 -59.04 -12.46 0.29
N PRO A 21 -59.70 -11.96 1.38
CA PRO A 21 -59.81 -10.53 1.64
C PRO A 21 -58.77 -9.96 2.62
N VAL A 22 -58.56 -8.65 2.52
CA VAL A 22 -57.86 -7.81 3.52
C VAL A 22 -58.65 -7.78 4.84
N ARG A 23 -57.95 -7.73 5.98
CA ARG A 23 -58.53 -7.41 7.30
C ARG A 23 -57.63 -6.43 8.07
N ASP A 24 -58.28 -5.47 8.73
CA ASP A 24 -57.63 -4.39 9.49
C ASP A 24 -57.02 -4.87 10.82
N PRO A 25 -55.89 -4.28 11.28
CA PRO A 25 -55.23 -4.68 12.52
C PRO A 25 -55.70 -3.84 13.73
N LYS A 26 -56.62 -4.39 14.54
CA LYS A 26 -56.88 -3.87 15.90
C LYS A 26 -57.10 -4.98 16.93
N ASP A 27 -56.62 -4.67 18.14
CA ASP A 27 -56.84 -5.34 19.43
C ASP A 27 -56.29 -6.77 19.61
N ARG A 28 -55.13 -6.88 20.26
CA ARG A 28 -55.09 -7.25 21.69
C ARG A 28 -53.77 -6.93 22.39
N SER A 29 -53.92 -6.58 23.68
CA SER A 29 -52.89 -6.36 24.71
C SER A 29 -51.67 -7.30 24.59
N ASN A 30 -50.44 -6.80 24.60
CA ASN A 30 -49.74 -6.13 25.72
C ASN A 30 -49.58 -7.05 26.94
N ASP A 31 -48.40 -7.63 27.07
CA ASP A 31 -47.78 -7.92 28.37
C ASP A 31 -46.33 -7.42 28.36
N GLY A 32 -45.81 -7.07 29.53
CA GLY A 32 -44.78 -6.02 29.62
C GLY A 32 -43.33 -6.43 29.38
N ASN A 33 -42.63 -5.67 28.53
CA ASN A 33 -41.24 -5.30 28.82
C ASN A 33 -41.02 -3.80 28.58
N LYS A 34 -40.84 -3.04 29.66
CA LYS A 34 -40.45 -1.62 29.58
C LYS A 34 -38.96 -1.56 29.32
N ASN A 35 -38.58 -1.24 28.08
CA ASN A 35 -37.20 -0.90 27.74
C ASN A 35 -37.17 0.53 27.20
N ASP A 36 -36.30 1.37 27.74
CA ASP A 36 -36.50 2.82 27.71
C ASP A 36 -36.24 3.41 26.32
N GLY A 37 -37.31 3.93 25.71
CA GLY A 37 -37.37 4.35 24.30
C GLY A 37 -36.60 5.62 23.93
N ARG A 38 -35.32 5.74 24.31
CA ARG A 38 -34.37 6.65 23.67
C ARG A 38 -33.61 5.91 22.58
N GLY A 39 -34.27 5.69 21.45
CA GLY A 39 -33.57 5.36 20.21
C GLY A 39 -32.55 6.46 19.93
N MET A 40 -31.27 6.10 19.77
CA MET A 40 -30.20 7.08 19.60
C MET A 40 -30.37 7.79 18.25
N GLN A 41 -30.82 9.05 18.30
CA GLN A 41 -30.78 9.97 17.16
C GLN A 41 -29.34 10.00 16.64
N GLN A 42 -29.15 9.60 15.38
CA GLN A 42 -27.82 9.64 14.78
C GLN A 42 -27.45 11.08 14.44
N ILE A 43 -26.23 11.47 14.76
CA ILE A 43 -25.62 12.76 14.42
C ILE A 43 -25.44 12.81 12.91
N ARG A 44 -26.14 13.74 12.25
CA ARG A 44 -26.24 13.87 10.80
C ARG A 44 -25.10 14.75 10.28
N VAL A 45 -24.17 14.15 9.54
CA VAL A 45 -22.92 14.80 9.10
C VAL A 45 -22.94 15.06 7.60
N LEU A 46 -22.74 16.32 7.21
CA LEU A 46 -22.40 16.73 5.85
C LEU A 46 -20.87 16.82 5.74
N ILE A 47 -20.31 16.36 4.62
CA ILE A 47 -18.88 16.47 4.31
C ILE A 47 -18.73 17.43 3.13
N ALA A 48 -17.94 18.50 3.29
CA ALA A 48 -17.62 19.50 2.29
C ALA A 48 -16.11 19.63 2.17
N ASP A 49 -15.56 19.16 1.05
CA ASP A 49 -14.12 19.07 0.79
C ASP A 49 -13.95 18.92 -0.74
N ASP A 50 -12.94 19.50 -1.38
CA ASP A 50 -12.77 19.35 -2.83
C ASP A 50 -12.13 17.99 -3.20
N ASP A 51 -11.32 17.42 -2.31
CA ASP A 51 -10.64 16.13 -2.49
C ASP A 51 -11.60 14.93 -2.34
N PRO A 52 -11.91 14.17 -3.42
CA PRO A 52 -12.75 12.98 -3.33
C PRO A 52 -12.13 11.87 -2.46
N ALA A 53 -10.81 11.80 -2.32
CA ALA A 53 -10.15 10.81 -1.46
C ALA A 53 -10.40 11.13 0.02
N PHE A 54 -10.29 12.39 0.45
CA PHE A 54 -10.68 12.78 1.81
C PHE A 54 -12.17 12.54 2.07
N ARG A 55 -13.09 12.88 1.14
CA ARG A 55 -14.53 12.62 1.34
C ARG A 55 -14.82 11.13 1.57
N LEU A 56 -14.19 10.24 0.79
CA LEU A 56 -14.29 8.80 0.96
C LEU A 56 -13.71 8.33 2.31
N LEU A 57 -12.54 8.85 2.72
CA LEU A 57 -11.90 8.53 3.99
C LEU A 57 -12.77 8.98 5.18
N ALA A 58 -13.28 10.20 5.16
CA ALA A 58 -14.11 10.75 6.22
C ALA A 58 -15.44 9.99 6.34
N ARG A 59 -16.10 9.67 5.22
CA ARG A 59 -17.29 8.81 5.18
C ARG A 59 -17.01 7.42 5.77
N ARG A 60 -15.87 6.81 5.42
CA ARG A 60 -15.43 5.50 5.96
C ARG A 60 -15.13 5.55 7.46
N GLU A 61 -14.48 6.60 7.95
CA GLU A 61 -14.12 6.73 9.37
C GLU A 61 -15.31 7.09 10.28
N LEU A 62 -16.24 7.93 9.83
CA LEU A 62 -17.49 8.19 10.54
C LEU A 62 -18.37 6.94 10.60
N GLY A 63 -18.45 6.17 9.50
CA GLY A 63 -19.21 4.93 9.43
C GLY A 63 -18.73 3.79 10.36
N ARG A 64 -17.65 4.00 11.12
CA ARG A 64 -17.16 3.05 12.14
C ARG A 64 -17.89 3.18 13.49
N ASP A 65 -18.65 4.25 13.68
CA ASP A 65 -19.39 4.54 14.91
C ASP A 65 -20.87 4.76 14.57
N ALA A 66 -21.75 3.88 15.03
CA ALA A 66 -23.18 3.87 14.71
C ALA A 66 -23.94 5.14 15.19
N ARG A 67 -23.29 6.04 15.93
CA ARG A 67 -23.82 7.37 16.26
C ARG A 67 -23.85 8.32 15.06
N PHE A 68 -23.07 8.10 14.00
CA PHE A 68 -23.03 9.01 12.85
C PHE A 68 -23.92 8.53 11.70
N SER A 69 -24.57 9.48 11.04
CA SER A 69 -25.29 9.30 9.78
C SER A 69 -24.69 10.25 8.75
N VAL A 70 -23.86 9.73 7.85
CA VAL A 70 -23.20 10.54 6.82
C VAL A 70 -24.17 10.79 5.67
N LEU A 71 -24.47 12.06 5.41
CA LEU A 71 -25.45 12.53 4.44
C LEU A 71 -24.88 12.46 3.00
N GLN A 72 -25.21 13.43 2.16
CA GLN A 72 -24.52 13.66 0.88
C GLN A 72 -23.15 14.32 1.11
N ASP A 73 -22.34 14.32 0.06
CA ASP A 73 -21.03 14.98 -0.02
C ASP A 73 -21.16 16.25 -0.88
N ALA A 74 -20.44 17.32 -0.53
CA ALA A 74 -20.23 18.51 -1.35
C ALA A 74 -18.78 18.55 -1.85
N ALA A 75 -18.59 18.90 -3.13
CA ALA A 75 -17.28 19.15 -3.73
C ALA A 75 -16.88 20.65 -3.72
N ASP A 76 -17.82 21.55 -3.42
CA ASP A 76 -17.57 22.98 -3.27
C ASP A 76 -18.42 23.65 -2.16
N GLY A 77 -18.06 24.88 -1.78
CA GLY A 77 -18.76 25.62 -0.72
C GLY A 77 -20.19 26.05 -1.07
N ALA A 78 -20.53 26.20 -2.35
CA ALA A 78 -21.89 26.52 -2.78
C ALA A 78 -22.79 25.28 -2.70
N GLU A 79 -22.29 24.11 -3.08
CA GLU A 79 -22.91 22.82 -2.78
C GLU A 79 -23.07 22.63 -1.26
N ALA A 80 -22.04 22.92 -0.47
CA ALA A 80 -22.11 22.79 0.99
C ALA A 80 -23.23 23.64 1.61
N VAL A 81 -23.38 24.91 1.18
CA VAL A 81 -24.48 25.79 1.62
C VAL A 81 -25.85 25.23 1.18
N ASN A 82 -25.99 24.79 -0.06
CA ASN A 82 -27.24 24.23 -0.59
C ASN A 82 -27.65 22.93 0.11
N LEU A 83 -26.69 22.03 0.36
CA LEU A 83 -26.90 20.78 1.09
C LEU A 83 -27.22 21.05 2.57
N ALA A 84 -26.53 21.99 3.22
CA ALA A 84 -26.82 22.35 4.61
C ALA A 84 -28.24 22.92 4.79
N ALA A 85 -28.70 23.77 3.87
CA ALA A 85 -30.04 24.33 3.89
C ALA A 85 -31.14 23.26 3.68
N ARG A 86 -30.92 22.32 2.75
CA ARG A 86 -31.88 21.26 2.40
C ARG A 86 -31.89 20.13 3.43
N GLU A 87 -30.73 19.56 3.72
CA GLU A 87 -30.59 18.37 4.56
C GLU A 87 -30.60 18.67 6.05
N LYS A 88 -30.26 19.90 6.47
CA LYS A 88 -30.19 20.33 7.88
C LYS A 88 -29.28 19.42 8.73
N PRO A 89 -27.97 19.36 8.44
CA PRO A 89 -27.01 18.58 9.22
C PRO A 89 -26.85 19.12 10.65
N ASP A 90 -26.51 18.22 11.57
CA ASP A 90 -26.05 18.57 12.92
C ASP A 90 -24.58 19.03 12.89
N ILE A 91 -23.77 18.43 12.02
CA ILE A 91 -22.35 18.76 11.81
C ILE A 91 -22.05 18.95 10.32
N VAL A 92 -21.26 19.97 9.99
CA VAL A 92 -20.55 20.04 8.70
C VAL A 92 -19.05 19.88 8.96
N LEU A 93 -18.44 18.89 8.32
CA LEU A 93 -16.99 18.83 8.17
C LEU A 93 -16.64 19.65 6.93
N MET A 94 -15.81 20.68 7.10
CA MET A 94 -15.57 21.72 6.09
C MET A 94 -14.07 21.93 5.87
N ASP A 95 -13.55 21.65 4.68
CA ASP A 95 -12.24 22.21 4.30
C ASP A 95 -12.40 23.67 3.88
N ILE A 96 -11.35 24.45 4.13
CA ILE A 96 -11.23 25.86 3.76
C ILE A 96 -11.06 26.01 2.24
N ARG A 97 -10.22 25.18 1.61
CA ARG A 97 -9.70 25.46 0.25
C ARG A 97 -10.47 24.74 -0.86
N MET A 98 -11.74 25.11 -1.01
CA MET A 98 -12.62 24.60 -2.07
C MET A 98 -12.74 25.56 -3.27
N PRO A 99 -13.03 25.06 -4.49
CA PRO A 99 -13.37 25.89 -5.65
C PRO A 99 -14.75 26.55 -5.48
N VAL A 100 -15.14 27.45 -6.41
CA VAL A 100 -16.44 28.16 -6.49
C VAL A 100 -16.76 29.10 -5.30
N MET A 101 -16.76 28.56 -4.08
CA MET A 101 -16.89 29.26 -2.80
C MET A 101 -16.01 28.52 -1.78
N ASP A 102 -15.15 29.26 -1.09
CA ASP A 102 -14.29 28.69 -0.06
C ASP A 102 -15.08 28.28 1.20
N GLY A 103 -14.44 27.47 2.05
CA GLY A 103 -15.04 26.99 3.30
C GLY A 103 -15.27 28.08 4.35
N VAL A 104 -14.63 29.25 4.25
CA VAL A 104 -14.82 30.37 5.18
C VAL A 104 -16.17 31.03 4.90
N GLU A 105 -16.40 31.42 3.64
CA GLU A 105 -17.66 32.02 3.19
C GLU A 105 -18.81 31.02 3.24
N ALA A 106 -18.57 29.74 2.95
CA ALA A 106 -19.56 28.68 3.13
C ALA A 106 -19.94 28.51 4.61
N SER A 107 -18.97 28.46 5.52
CA SER A 107 -19.24 28.37 6.98
C SER A 107 -20.07 29.56 7.48
N ARG A 108 -19.70 30.78 7.06
CA ARG A 108 -20.44 32.01 7.41
C ARG A 108 -21.90 31.93 6.95
N ARG A 109 -22.15 31.58 5.69
CA ARG A 109 -23.52 31.44 5.14
C ARG A 109 -24.33 30.34 5.81
N ILE A 110 -23.71 29.20 6.14
CA ILE A 110 -24.39 28.10 6.84
C ILE A 110 -24.78 28.54 8.26
N LEU A 111 -23.88 29.18 9.00
CA LEU A 111 -24.16 29.65 10.36
C LEU A 111 -25.16 30.81 10.40
N GLU A 112 -25.17 31.71 9.41
CA GLU A 112 -26.19 32.77 9.28
C GLU A 112 -27.60 32.21 9.00
N ALA A 113 -27.71 31.13 8.22
CA ALA A 113 -28.98 30.47 7.92
C ALA A 113 -29.40 29.44 8.97
N ARG A 114 -28.43 28.83 9.68
CA ARG A 114 -28.59 27.70 10.60
C ARG A 114 -27.59 27.76 11.77
N PRO A 115 -27.78 28.65 12.76
CA PRO A 115 -26.88 28.77 13.91
C PRO A 115 -26.75 27.49 14.76
N GLU A 116 -27.67 26.53 14.62
CA GLU A 116 -27.63 25.24 15.32
C GLU A 116 -26.71 24.20 14.67
N THR A 117 -26.29 24.39 13.42
CA THR A 117 -25.43 23.45 12.69
C THR A 117 -23.96 23.68 13.06
N ALA A 118 -23.31 22.67 13.66
CA ALA A 118 -21.93 22.77 14.12
C ALA A 118 -20.92 22.61 12.97
N ILE A 119 -20.22 23.69 12.60
CA ILE A 119 -19.08 23.60 11.68
C ILE A 119 -17.85 23.06 12.42
N ILE A 120 -17.15 22.11 11.81
CA ILE A 120 -15.79 21.70 12.20
C ILE A 120 -14.90 21.89 10.97
N ILE A 121 -13.85 22.69 11.10
CA ILE A 121 -12.87 22.86 10.02
C ILE A 121 -11.97 21.62 9.95
N VAL A 122 -11.79 21.08 8.75
CA VAL A 122 -10.94 19.91 8.52
C VAL A 122 -10.01 20.20 7.35
N SER A 123 -8.73 20.51 7.64
CA SER A 123 -7.78 20.98 6.62
C SER A 123 -6.37 20.46 6.86
N SER A 124 -5.60 20.25 5.78
CA SER A 124 -4.20 19.81 5.82
C SER A 124 -3.19 20.92 6.17
N PHE A 125 -3.70 22.13 6.47
CA PHE A 125 -2.90 23.33 6.67
C PHE A 125 -3.32 24.04 7.96
N ALA A 126 -2.38 24.74 8.59
CA ALA A 126 -2.56 25.39 9.89
C ALA A 126 -2.95 26.88 9.77
N ASP A 127 -3.36 27.31 8.57
CA ASP A 127 -3.32 28.71 8.13
C ASP A 127 -4.45 29.58 8.72
N ILE A 128 -5.50 28.98 9.29
CA ILE A 128 -6.70 29.66 9.82
C ILE A 128 -7.15 29.01 11.14
N ASP A 129 -7.49 29.85 12.13
CA ASP A 129 -8.14 29.44 13.39
C ASP A 129 -9.66 29.27 13.19
N ALA A 130 -10.21 28.18 13.71
CA ALA A 130 -11.65 27.89 13.71
C ALA A 130 -12.50 29.02 14.33
N ALA A 131 -11.95 29.73 15.33
CA ALA A 131 -12.62 30.88 15.94
C ALA A 131 -12.89 32.02 14.94
N THR A 132 -12.05 32.17 13.91
CA THR A 132 -12.17 33.21 12.86
C THR A 132 -13.42 33.02 11.99
N VAL A 133 -13.94 31.78 11.91
CA VAL A 133 -14.98 31.39 10.95
C VAL A 133 -16.25 30.86 11.64
N GLY A 134 -16.35 31.04 12.97
CA GLY A 134 -17.46 30.55 13.79
C GLY A 134 -17.50 29.02 13.99
N ALA A 135 -16.43 28.32 13.62
CA ALA A 135 -16.37 26.86 13.73
C ALA A 135 -16.06 26.40 15.16
N ARG A 136 -16.64 25.26 15.55
CA ARG A 136 -16.58 24.69 16.90
C ARG A 136 -15.21 24.07 17.22
N ALA A 137 -14.47 23.64 16.20
CA ALA A 137 -13.10 23.13 16.30
C ALA A 137 -12.38 23.15 14.93
N ARG A 138 -11.05 22.98 14.95
CA ARG A 138 -10.25 22.53 13.80
C ARG A 138 -9.73 21.11 14.05
N ILE A 139 -9.78 20.26 13.03
CA ILE A 139 -9.14 18.95 12.94
C ILE A 139 -8.17 19.01 11.76
N ASP A 140 -7.00 18.39 11.87
CA ASP A 140 -6.08 18.25 10.74
C ASP A 140 -6.50 17.05 9.87
N LYS A 141 -6.45 17.14 8.53
CA LYS A 141 -6.83 16.01 7.65
C LYS A 141 -6.00 14.75 7.95
N ALA A 142 -4.74 14.88 8.36
CA ALA A 142 -3.88 13.75 8.73
C ALA A 142 -4.27 13.07 10.06
N ASP A 143 -4.96 13.80 10.93
CA ASP A 143 -5.35 13.37 12.28
C ASP A 143 -6.84 13.01 12.39
N PHE A 144 -7.56 13.03 11.26
CA PHE A 144 -9.01 12.89 11.19
C PHE A 144 -9.48 11.49 11.62
N THR A 145 -10.37 11.46 12.62
CA THR A 145 -11.09 10.26 13.06
C THR A 145 -12.46 10.64 13.61
N HIS A 146 -13.41 9.68 13.62
CA HIS A 146 -14.69 9.83 14.32
C HIS A 146 -14.54 10.26 15.79
N ARG A 147 -13.44 9.88 16.46
CA ARG A 147 -13.14 10.29 17.85
C ARG A 147 -12.78 11.77 17.97
N ARG A 148 -12.04 12.33 17.00
CA ARG A 148 -11.77 13.79 16.97
C ARG A 148 -13.06 14.58 16.75
N VAL A 149 -13.96 14.10 15.89
CA VAL A 149 -15.28 14.72 15.66
C VAL A 149 -16.14 14.69 16.93
N LEU A 150 -16.18 13.57 17.66
CA LEU A 150 -16.84 13.48 18.96
C LEU A 150 -16.24 14.44 19.99
N GLN A 151 -14.91 14.54 20.07
CA GLN A 151 -14.22 15.47 20.98
C GLN A 151 -14.50 16.94 20.65
N ALA A 152 -14.73 17.29 19.37
CA ALA A 152 -15.06 18.65 18.94
C ALA A 152 -16.49 19.08 19.34
N ILE A 153 -17.44 18.15 19.42
CA ILE A 153 -18.82 18.49 19.82
C ILE A 153 -19.02 18.49 21.34
N ASP A 154 -18.34 17.61 22.08
CA ASP A 154 -18.52 17.34 23.52
C ASP A 154 -17.85 18.38 24.47
N LEU A 155 -17.58 19.60 23.95
CA LEU A 155 -16.96 20.71 24.68
C LEU A 155 -17.98 21.53 25.49
N ASP A 156 -18.61 20.89 26.48
CA ASP A 156 -19.48 21.56 27.47
C ASP A 156 -18.96 21.36 28.91
N ARG A 157 -17.63 21.39 29.05
CA ARG A 157 -16.91 21.25 30.33
C ARG A 157 -16.19 22.56 30.68
N PRO A 158 -16.37 23.13 31.88
CA PRO A 158 -15.89 24.48 32.19
C PRO A 158 -14.37 24.61 32.12
N ALA A 159 -13.91 25.76 31.63
CA ALA A 159 -12.51 26.02 31.33
C ALA A 159 -11.61 25.91 32.57
N SER A 160 -10.51 25.17 32.44
CA SER A 160 -9.34 25.28 33.31
C SER A 160 -8.25 26.14 32.63
N LYS A 161 -7.33 26.68 33.44
CA LYS A 161 -6.41 27.76 33.03
C LYS A 161 -5.54 27.41 31.81
N PRO A 162 -5.12 28.41 31.01
CA PRO A 162 -4.20 28.19 29.88
C PRO A 162 -2.92 27.52 30.36
N ALA A 163 -2.59 26.40 29.73
CA ALA A 163 -1.33 25.71 29.96
C ALA A 163 -0.17 26.46 29.27
N THR A 164 0.98 26.50 29.94
CA THR A 164 2.27 26.93 29.40
C THR A 164 2.53 26.24 28.04
N PRO A 165 3.12 26.93 27.03
CA PRO A 165 3.44 26.30 25.74
C PRO A 165 4.18 24.97 25.95
N PRO A 166 3.81 23.89 25.24
CA PRO A 166 4.46 22.59 25.42
C PRO A 166 5.95 22.68 25.15
N ALA A 167 6.76 22.30 26.15
CA ALA A 167 8.10 21.81 25.87
C ALA A 167 8.01 20.60 24.92
N GLU A 168 9.07 20.35 24.14
CA GLU A 168 9.11 19.29 23.13
C GLU A 168 8.46 17.99 23.64
N VAL A 169 7.49 17.47 22.89
CA VAL A 169 6.82 16.20 23.21
C VAL A 169 7.78 15.05 22.88
N ARG A 170 8.77 14.89 23.76
CA ARG A 170 9.68 13.74 23.81
C ARG A 170 8.81 12.50 23.99
N LYS A 171 8.57 11.79 22.87
CA LYS A 171 7.59 10.69 22.77
C LYS A 171 7.65 9.79 24.01
N PRO A 172 6.52 9.50 24.68
CA PRO A 172 6.53 8.67 25.88
C PRO A 172 7.09 7.29 25.53
N ALA A 173 7.98 6.79 26.39
CA ALA A 173 8.70 5.54 26.18
C ALA A 173 7.80 4.29 26.38
N ARG A 174 6.79 4.13 25.52
CA ARG A 174 6.27 2.82 25.19
C ARG A 174 7.35 2.08 24.42
N THR A 175 7.64 0.84 24.81
CA THR A 175 8.26 -0.16 23.94
C THR A 175 7.24 -0.61 22.88
N ALA A 176 6.78 0.33 22.08
CA ALA A 176 5.85 0.10 20.99
C ALA A 176 6.57 -0.66 19.87
N ARG A 177 5.97 -1.78 19.43
CA ARG A 177 6.41 -2.50 18.24
C ARG A 177 6.20 -1.58 17.03
N LEU A 178 7.26 -1.30 16.27
CA LEU A 178 7.16 -0.51 15.04
C LEU A 178 6.17 -1.19 14.08
N ARG A 179 5.23 -0.42 13.53
CA ARG A 179 4.23 -0.92 12.60
C ARG A 179 4.76 -0.88 11.17
N VAL A 180 4.85 -2.04 10.54
CA VAL A 180 5.33 -2.20 9.16
C VAL A 180 4.19 -2.67 8.29
N VAL A 181 3.89 -1.93 7.22
CA VAL A 181 2.95 -2.40 6.18
C VAL A 181 3.75 -3.08 5.07
N VAL A 182 3.39 -4.32 4.76
CA VAL A 182 4.00 -5.09 3.66
C VAL A 182 2.97 -5.21 2.54
N THR A 183 3.19 -4.52 1.42
CA THR A 183 2.30 -4.67 0.26
C THR A 183 2.75 -5.88 -0.57
N GLY A 184 1.81 -6.68 -1.07
CA GLY A 184 2.16 -7.93 -1.77
C GLY A 184 2.67 -9.03 -0.82
N GLY A 185 2.23 -8.97 0.45
CA GLY A 185 2.68 -9.83 1.53
C GLY A 185 2.26 -11.30 1.40
N ALA A 186 1.25 -11.62 0.58
CA ALA A 186 0.92 -13.00 0.22
C ALA A 186 1.74 -13.51 -0.98
N GLY A 187 2.52 -12.64 -1.65
CA GLY A 187 3.36 -12.98 -2.80
C GLY A 187 4.64 -13.77 -2.44
N ARG A 188 5.37 -14.22 -3.48
CA ARG A 188 6.56 -15.11 -3.39
C ARG A 188 7.60 -14.70 -2.34
N LEU A 189 7.84 -13.40 -2.14
CA LEU A 189 8.76 -12.88 -1.13
C LEU A 189 8.04 -12.41 0.14
N GLY A 190 6.80 -11.92 0.02
CA GLY A 190 5.98 -11.49 1.16
C GLY A 190 5.81 -12.58 2.22
N GLN A 191 5.61 -13.83 1.79
CA GLN A 191 5.52 -15.01 2.65
C GLN A 191 6.80 -15.30 3.48
N TYR A 192 7.91 -14.61 3.20
CA TYR A 192 9.18 -14.72 3.93
C TYR A 192 9.46 -13.41 4.71
N VAL A 193 9.18 -12.25 4.11
CA VAL A 193 9.27 -10.93 4.76
C VAL A 193 8.34 -10.84 5.97
N ILE A 194 7.09 -11.28 5.87
CA ILE A 194 6.12 -11.18 6.97
C ILE A 194 6.59 -12.00 8.19
N PRO A 195 6.90 -13.32 8.09
CA PRO A 195 7.42 -14.06 9.24
C PRO A 195 8.75 -13.52 9.79
N GLU A 196 9.65 -13.02 8.93
CA GLU A 196 10.91 -12.44 9.40
C GLU A 196 10.68 -11.19 10.26
N LEU A 197 9.73 -10.33 9.89
CA LEU A 197 9.33 -9.18 10.71
C LEU A 197 8.61 -9.61 12.00
N VAL A 198 7.69 -10.59 11.94
CA VAL A 198 6.95 -11.06 13.13
C VAL A 198 7.90 -11.64 14.18
N ARG A 199 8.84 -12.52 13.78
CA ARG A 199 9.88 -13.08 14.69
C ARG A 199 10.73 -12.00 15.35
N GLN A 200 10.96 -10.90 14.64
CA GLN A 200 11.80 -9.78 15.07
C GLN A 200 11.00 -8.71 15.82
N GLY A 201 9.75 -9.00 16.18
CA GLY A 201 8.94 -8.19 17.10
C GLY A 201 8.24 -7.00 16.48
N TYR A 202 8.15 -6.90 15.14
CA TYR A 202 7.39 -5.84 14.47
C TYR A 202 5.87 -6.08 14.57
N GLN A 203 5.08 -4.99 14.50
CA GLN A 203 3.65 -5.10 14.26
C GLN A 203 3.41 -5.08 12.75
N VAL A 204 3.19 -6.24 12.14
CA VAL A 204 3.03 -6.36 10.68
C VAL A 204 1.57 -6.22 10.28
N VAL A 205 1.31 -5.52 9.16
CA VAL A 205 0.04 -5.54 8.43
C VAL A 205 0.31 -6.00 7.01
N ASN A 206 -0.42 -7.02 6.55
CA ASN A 206 -0.42 -7.44 5.15
C ASN A 206 -1.35 -6.51 4.34
N ALA A 207 -0.87 -5.98 3.23
CA ALA A 207 -1.63 -5.10 2.32
C ALA A 207 -1.67 -5.73 0.92
N ASP A 208 -2.62 -6.62 0.71
CA ASP A 208 -2.63 -7.55 -0.42
C ASP A 208 -4.09 -7.96 -0.75
N ARG A 209 -4.36 -8.31 -2.00
CA ARG A 209 -5.65 -8.87 -2.42
C ARG A 209 -5.90 -10.25 -1.80
N VAL A 210 -4.83 -10.95 -1.40
CA VAL A 210 -4.85 -12.31 -0.81
C VAL A 210 -4.47 -12.28 0.68
N GLU A 211 -5.11 -13.15 1.47
CA GLU A 211 -4.90 -13.27 2.91
C GLU A 211 -3.46 -13.70 3.27
N SER A 212 -2.94 -13.18 4.38
CA SER A 212 -1.63 -13.56 4.91
C SER A 212 -1.61 -15.03 5.32
N ALA A 213 -0.59 -15.78 4.87
CA ALA A 213 -0.33 -17.13 5.37
C ALA A 213 0.16 -17.17 6.84
N THR A 214 0.47 -16.00 7.42
CA THR A 214 0.88 -15.87 8.84
C THR A 214 -0.34 -15.47 9.67
N ALA A 215 -0.90 -16.42 10.42
CA ALA A 215 -2.18 -16.27 11.14
C ALA A 215 -2.21 -15.14 12.19
N GLU A 216 -1.06 -14.70 12.69
CA GLU A 216 -0.94 -13.59 13.64
C GLU A 216 -1.00 -12.19 12.98
N VAL A 217 -1.06 -12.13 11.64
CA VAL A 217 -0.94 -10.89 10.85
C VAL A 217 -2.24 -10.60 10.12
N SER A 218 -2.88 -9.48 10.46
CA SER A 218 -4.07 -9.01 9.78
C SER A 218 -3.79 -8.57 8.34
N THR A 219 -4.66 -8.98 7.41
CA THR A 219 -4.69 -8.43 6.06
C THR A 219 -5.68 -7.29 5.97
N LEU A 220 -5.23 -6.14 5.47
CA LEU A 220 -6.13 -5.20 4.81
C LEU A 220 -6.16 -5.57 3.33
N ARG A 221 -7.32 -6.01 2.84
CA ARG A 221 -7.50 -6.30 1.43
C ARG A 221 -7.59 -5.00 0.66
N ILE A 222 -6.65 -4.81 -0.26
CA ILE A 222 -6.53 -3.60 -1.08
C ILE A 222 -6.21 -3.96 -2.53
N ASP A 223 -6.51 -3.05 -3.45
CA ASP A 223 -5.77 -2.95 -4.69
C ASP A 223 -4.65 -1.90 -4.59
N VAL A 224 -3.41 -2.27 -4.93
CA VAL A 224 -2.26 -1.34 -4.89
C VAL A 224 -2.30 -0.31 -6.03
N THR A 225 -3.04 -0.58 -7.11
CA THR A 225 -3.29 0.40 -8.18
C THR A 225 -4.39 1.41 -7.82
N ASP A 226 -5.24 1.14 -6.83
CA ASP A 226 -6.14 2.16 -6.28
C ASP A 226 -5.41 3.00 -5.23
N PHE A 227 -5.47 4.33 -5.38
CA PHE A 227 -4.73 5.24 -4.50
C PHE A 227 -5.38 5.39 -3.12
N GLY A 228 -6.71 5.39 -3.03
CA GLY A 228 -7.44 5.53 -1.77
C GLY A 228 -7.25 4.31 -0.86
N ASP A 229 -7.21 3.12 -1.46
CA ASP A 229 -6.89 1.86 -0.78
C ASP A 229 -5.47 1.86 -0.21
N VAL A 230 -4.47 2.33 -0.96
CA VAL A 230 -3.09 2.46 -0.48
C VAL A 230 -2.97 3.52 0.61
N VAL A 231 -3.61 4.69 0.46
CA VAL A 231 -3.68 5.73 1.52
C VAL A 231 -4.31 5.17 2.79
N ALA A 232 -5.37 4.36 2.69
CA ALA A 232 -5.99 3.71 3.85
C ALA A 232 -5.10 2.61 4.48
N ALA A 233 -4.30 1.89 3.68
CA ALA A 233 -3.39 0.86 4.17
C ALA A 233 -2.20 1.42 4.97
N LEU A 234 -1.62 2.51 4.47
CA LEU A 234 -0.41 3.12 5.02
C LEU A 234 -0.67 4.00 6.26
N ALA A 235 -1.92 4.38 6.52
CA ALA A 235 -2.31 5.25 7.63
C ALA A 235 -1.78 4.73 8.98
N GLY A 236 -0.87 5.49 9.59
CA GLY A 236 -0.25 5.19 10.90
C GLY A 236 0.78 4.04 10.90
N ALA A 237 1.54 3.86 9.81
CA ALA A 237 2.68 2.94 9.75
C ALA A 237 4.02 3.67 9.96
N ASP A 238 4.97 3.03 10.64
CA ASP A 238 6.32 3.55 10.87
C ASP A 238 7.27 3.25 9.68
N ALA A 239 6.99 2.20 8.91
CA ALA A 239 7.71 1.83 7.70
C ALA A 239 6.84 1.06 6.70
N VAL A 240 7.26 1.07 5.42
CA VAL A 240 6.61 0.31 4.33
C VAL A 240 7.62 -0.59 3.62
N ILE A 241 7.20 -1.81 3.29
CA ILE A 241 7.94 -2.72 2.40
C ILE A 241 7.03 -3.07 1.22
N HIS A 242 7.31 -2.44 0.08
CA HIS A 242 6.53 -2.54 -1.15
C HIS A 242 7.02 -3.69 -2.02
N LEU A 243 6.26 -4.80 -2.05
CA LEU A 243 6.53 -5.99 -2.87
C LEU A 243 5.46 -6.25 -3.94
N ALA A 244 4.33 -5.52 -3.90
CA ALA A 244 3.23 -5.70 -4.84
C ALA A 244 3.59 -5.18 -6.24
N ALA A 245 3.83 -6.09 -7.17
CA ALA A 245 4.10 -5.84 -8.58
C ALA A 245 3.73 -7.07 -9.40
N ILE A 246 3.52 -6.93 -10.71
CA ILE A 246 3.54 -8.06 -11.64
C ILE A 246 5.02 -8.48 -11.80
N PRO A 247 5.42 -9.69 -11.34
CA PRO A 247 6.83 -10.04 -11.16
C PRO A 247 7.47 -10.75 -12.37
N ASN A 248 6.71 -10.95 -13.45
CA ASN A 248 7.10 -11.76 -14.59
C ASN A 248 6.43 -11.24 -15.88
N PRO A 249 7.16 -10.63 -16.84
CA PRO A 249 6.57 -10.12 -18.08
C PRO A 249 6.13 -11.22 -19.05
N MET A 250 6.43 -12.50 -18.79
CA MET A 250 6.06 -13.62 -19.68
C MET A 250 4.58 -14.04 -19.59
N GLN A 251 3.80 -13.51 -18.64
CA GLN A 251 2.42 -13.95 -18.37
C GLN A 251 1.36 -12.86 -18.58
N ASP A 252 1.77 -11.60 -18.68
CA ASP A 252 0.89 -10.44 -18.86
C ASP A 252 1.40 -9.54 -20.00
N PRO A 253 0.53 -8.89 -20.78
CA PRO A 253 0.95 -7.96 -21.82
C PRO A 253 1.81 -6.82 -21.26
N GLY A 254 2.91 -6.48 -21.94
CA GLY A 254 3.89 -5.51 -21.44
C GLY A 254 3.31 -4.15 -21.01
N HIS A 255 2.28 -3.63 -21.69
CA HIS A 255 1.62 -2.39 -21.28
C HIS A 255 1.03 -2.47 -19.87
N ARG A 256 0.46 -3.62 -19.48
CA ARG A 256 -0.13 -3.88 -18.17
C ARG A 256 0.96 -4.06 -17.12
N VAL A 257 2.01 -4.83 -17.44
CA VAL A 257 3.18 -5.01 -16.56
C VAL A 257 3.77 -3.64 -16.19
N PHE A 258 3.96 -2.77 -17.18
CA PHE A 258 4.47 -1.43 -16.97
C PHE A 258 3.48 -0.55 -16.18
N SER A 259 2.23 -0.42 -16.61
CA SER A 259 1.27 0.48 -15.97
C SER A 259 0.94 0.07 -14.53
N THR A 260 0.70 -1.21 -14.27
CA THR A 260 0.42 -1.73 -12.92
C THR A 260 1.60 -1.50 -11.98
N ASN A 261 2.84 -1.78 -12.43
CA ASN A 261 4.02 -1.58 -11.58
C ASN A 261 4.27 -0.09 -11.30
N MET A 262 4.26 0.76 -12.34
CA MET A 262 4.51 2.21 -12.19
C MET A 262 3.45 2.90 -11.32
N GLN A 263 2.18 2.51 -11.46
CA GLN A 263 1.08 3.03 -10.64
C GLN A 263 1.18 2.55 -9.19
N ALA A 264 1.57 1.29 -8.95
CA ALA A 264 1.80 0.77 -7.61
C ALA A 264 2.99 1.45 -6.90
N ASP A 265 4.13 1.58 -7.60
CA ASP A 265 5.33 2.26 -7.11
C ASP A 265 5.01 3.75 -6.79
N TRP A 266 4.28 4.46 -7.67
CA TRP A 266 3.83 5.86 -7.41
C TRP A 266 2.85 5.96 -6.22
N ASN A 267 1.78 5.16 -6.20
CA ASN A 267 0.75 5.21 -5.16
C ASN A 267 1.35 5.02 -3.77
N VAL A 268 2.28 4.06 -3.62
CA VAL A 268 2.93 3.78 -2.33
C VAL A 268 3.90 4.90 -1.93
N LEU A 269 4.64 5.47 -2.87
CA LEU A 269 5.51 6.62 -2.61
C LEU A 269 4.72 7.86 -2.18
N GLU A 270 3.63 8.19 -2.87
CA GLU A 270 2.79 9.36 -2.59
C GLU A 270 1.96 9.18 -1.30
N ALA A 271 1.38 8.01 -1.05
CA ALA A 271 0.67 7.74 0.20
C ALA A 271 1.62 7.70 1.41
N ALA A 272 2.84 7.19 1.25
CA ALA A 272 3.87 7.28 2.28
C ALA A 272 4.36 8.73 2.48
N HIS A 273 4.33 9.55 1.42
CA HIS A 273 4.58 10.99 1.52
C HIS A 273 3.51 11.66 2.38
N ILE A 274 2.23 11.48 2.07
CA ILE A 274 1.08 11.99 2.86
C ILE A 274 1.18 11.59 4.33
N HIS A 275 1.43 10.31 4.64
CA HIS A 275 1.49 9.80 6.02
C HIS A 275 2.81 10.06 6.76
N GLY A 276 3.72 10.89 6.22
CA GLY A 276 4.97 11.24 6.90
C GLY A 276 5.98 10.10 7.09
N ILE A 277 5.77 8.94 6.44
CA ILE A 277 6.50 7.70 6.75
C ILE A 277 8.00 7.83 6.42
N PRO A 278 8.92 7.64 7.38
CA PRO A 278 10.34 7.95 7.19
C PRO A 278 11.14 6.85 6.46
N LYS A 279 10.66 5.60 6.46
CA LYS A 279 11.42 4.44 5.93
C LYS A 279 10.60 3.60 4.95
N LEU A 280 11.11 3.46 3.73
CA LEU A 280 10.52 2.65 2.67
C LEU A 280 11.53 1.65 2.11
N VAL A 281 11.05 0.45 1.78
CA VAL A 281 11.75 -0.54 0.94
C VAL A 281 10.89 -0.79 -0.28
N MET A 282 11.50 -0.78 -1.48
CA MET A 282 10.84 -1.07 -2.75
C MET A 282 11.48 -2.28 -3.42
N ALA A 283 10.66 -3.20 -3.93
CA ALA A 283 11.11 -4.32 -4.74
C ALA A 283 11.54 -3.84 -6.14
N SER A 284 12.84 -3.65 -6.31
CA SER A 284 13.51 -3.56 -7.61
C SER A 284 13.92 -4.98 -8.07
N SER A 285 14.81 -5.08 -9.05
CA SER A 285 15.36 -6.35 -9.54
C SER A 285 16.75 -6.15 -10.11
N VAL A 286 17.53 -7.23 -10.28
CA VAL A 286 18.68 -7.24 -11.20
C VAL A 286 18.32 -6.68 -12.59
N ASN A 287 17.06 -6.81 -13.00
CA ASN A 287 16.54 -6.29 -14.26
C ASN A 287 16.47 -4.75 -14.33
N ALA A 288 16.66 -4.01 -13.23
CA ALA A 288 16.77 -2.55 -13.27
C ALA A 288 18.00 -2.07 -14.09
N VAL A 289 19.02 -2.92 -14.29
CA VAL A 289 20.12 -2.65 -15.25
C VAL A 289 19.92 -3.32 -16.62
N GLY A 290 18.82 -4.04 -16.85
CA GLY A 290 18.53 -4.84 -18.05
C GLY A 290 19.32 -6.16 -18.08
N ALA A 291 18.65 -7.29 -17.79
CA ALA A 291 19.32 -8.57 -17.60
C ALA A 291 18.54 -9.79 -18.15
N VAL A 292 17.63 -10.35 -17.35
CA VAL A 292 16.96 -11.65 -17.57
C VAL A 292 15.87 -11.60 -18.65
N PHE A 293 15.30 -10.42 -18.85
CA PHE A 293 14.17 -10.17 -19.76
C PHE A 293 14.57 -9.39 -21.03
N SER A 294 15.86 -9.12 -21.23
CA SER A 294 16.38 -8.58 -22.49
C SER A 294 16.11 -9.51 -23.67
N HIS A 295 15.88 -8.93 -24.85
CA HIS A 295 15.51 -9.66 -26.07
C HIS A 295 16.62 -10.59 -26.58
N ALA A 296 17.88 -10.25 -26.26
CA ALA A 296 19.08 -10.97 -26.60
C ALA A 296 20.08 -10.96 -25.44
N LEU A 297 21.14 -11.76 -25.55
CA LEU A 297 22.23 -11.78 -24.58
C LEU A 297 23.09 -10.52 -24.73
N VAL A 298 22.89 -9.51 -23.88
CA VAL A 298 23.66 -8.26 -23.93
C VAL A 298 24.86 -8.32 -22.96
N PRO A 299 26.11 -8.17 -23.44
CA PRO A 299 27.28 -8.09 -22.56
C PRO A 299 27.22 -6.87 -21.62
N PRO A 300 27.45 -7.02 -20.30
CA PRO A 300 27.58 -5.88 -19.39
C PRO A 300 28.88 -5.12 -19.65
N GLU A 301 28.97 -3.87 -19.18
CA GLU A 301 30.17 -3.04 -19.39
C GLU A 301 31.37 -3.54 -18.57
N TYR A 302 31.12 -4.27 -17.49
CA TYR A 302 32.13 -4.88 -16.63
C TYR A 302 31.54 -5.94 -15.68
N PHE A 303 32.42 -6.74 -15.09
CA PHE A 303 32.14 -7.62 -13.96
C PHE A 303 33.07 -7.31 -12.76
N PRO A 304 32.62 -7.60 -11.51
CA PRO A 304 31.23 -7.86 -11.13
C PRO A 304 30.35 -6.63 -11.38
N ILE A 305 29.05 -6.85 -11.57
CA ILE A 305 28.06 -5.78 -11.72
C ILE A 305 27.78 -5.19 -10.33
N ASP A 306 27.87 -3.87 -10.20
CA ASP A 306 27.64 -3.10 -8.98
C ASP A 306 26.55 -2.03 -9.18
N GLU A 307 26.15 -1.33 -8.11
CA GLU A 307 25.08 -0.33 -8.14
C GLU A 307 25.26 0.77 -9.20
N GLU A 308 26.50 1.08 -9.58
CA GLU A 308 26.89 2.13 -10.53
C GLU A 308 26.76 1.70 -12.00
N HIS A 309 26.57 0.41 -12.29
CA HIS A 309 26.42 -0.08 -13.66
C HIS A 309 25.21 0.57 -14.35
N PRO A 310 25.36 1.14 -15.56
CA PRO A 310 24.27 1.82 -16.25
C PRO A 310 23.13 0.88 -16.62
N THR A 311 21.94 1.44 -16.83
CA THR A 311 20.80 0.65 -17.31
C THR A 311 20.77 0.53 -18.82
N ARG A 312 20.33 -0.65 -19.27
CA ARG A 312 19.93 -0.99 -20.64
C ARG A 312 18.58 -1.73 -20.61
N ALA A 313 17.73 -1.38 -19.65
CA ALA A 313 16.39 -1.93 -19.50
C ALA A 313 15.51 -1.57 -20.71
N GLU A 314 14.97 -2.59 -21.39
CA GLU A 314 14.20 -2.41 -22.62
C GLU A 314 12.75 -2.93 -22.51
N ASP A 315 12.52 -4.05 -21.82
CA ASP A 315 11.18 -4.60 -21.63
C ASP A 315 10.40 -3.87 -20.52
N ALA A 316 9.08 -4.05 -20.52
CA ALA A 316 8.16 -3.42 -19.59
C ALA A 316 8.46 -3.68 -18.11
N TYR A 317 8.93 -4.87 -17.74
CA TYR A 317 9.27 -5.19 -16.35
C TYR A 317 10.57 -4.50 -15.95
N SER A 318 11.63 -4.67 -16.75
CA SER A 318 12.93 -4.02 -16.50
C SER A 318 12.81 -2.50 -16.42
N GLN A 319 12.10 -1.87 -17.36
CA GLN A 319 11.86 -0.43 -17.34
C GLN A 319 11.06 0.00 -16.12
N SER A 320 10.01 -0.74 -15.71
CA SER A 320 9.27 -0.40 -14.49
C SER A 320 10.16 -0.42 -13.23
N LYS A 321 11.12 -1.36 -13.16
CA LYS A 321 12.01 -1.47 -12.00
C LYS A 321 13.20 -0.53 -12.02
N TRP A 322 13.65 -0.06 -13.18
CA TRP A 322 14.54 1.10 -13.26
C TRP A 322 13.81 2.40 -12.87
N LEU A 323 12.67 2.70 -13.50
CA LEU A 323 11.96 3.96 -13.29
C LEU A 323 11.38 4.08 -11.87
N GLY A 324 11.04 2.98 -11.21
CA GLY A 324 10.72 2.96 -9.77
C GLY A 324 11.87 3.48 -8.88
N GLU A 325 13.14 3.26 -9.25
CA GLU A 325 14.29 3.86 -8.55
C GLU A 325 14.41 5.37 -8.82
N GLU A 326 14.09 5.83 -10.04
CA GLU A 326 14.06 7.25 -10.37
C GLU A 326 12.89 7.99 -9.68
N LEU A 327 11.73 7.34 -9.54
CA LEU A 327 10.63 7.83 -8.71
C LEU A 327 11.07 7.96 -7.26
N ALA A 328 11.70 6.93 -6.68
CA ALA A 328 12.21 6.97 -5.31
C ALA A 328 13.18 8.15 -5.09
N LYS A 329 14.15 8.35 -5.99
CA LYS A 329 15.04 9.53 -5.99
C LYS A 329 14.25 10.84 -6.09
N GLY A 330 13.13 10.85 -6.82
CA GLY A 330 12.20 11.98 -6.89
C GLY A 330 11.57 12.33 -5.55
N PHE A 331 11.03 11.34 -4.83
CA PHE A 331 10.44 11.56 -3.50
C PHE A 331 11.48 11.95 -2.43
N CYS A 332 12.70 11.42 -2.52
CA CYS A 332 13.85 11.86 -1.71
C CYS A 332 14.30 13.31 -1.96
N ARG A 333 13.79 14.00 -2.99
CA ARG A 333 13.98 15.45 -3.18
C ARG A 333 12.83 16.29 -2.60
N ARG A 334 11.70 15.67 -2.21
CA ARG A 334 10.54 16.38 -1.63
C ARG A 334 10.65 16.54 -0.11
N ARG A 335 11.32 15.60 0.58
CA ARG A 335 11.63 15.66 2.02
C ARG A 335 12.79 14.74 2.38
N ASP A 336 13.25 14.84 3.63
CA ASP A 336 14.06 13.79 4.23
C ASP A 336 13.25 12.49 4.36
N VAL A 337 13.70 11.45 3.66
CA VAL A 337 13.08 10.12 3.65
C VAL A 337 14.11 9.07 3.19
N GLN A 338 14.10 7.93 3.88
CA GLN A 338 14.98 6.80 3.60
C GLN A 338 14.28 5.82 2.66
N ILE A 339 14.78 5.66 1.43
CA ILE A 339 14.19 4.72 0.45
C ILE A 339 15.24 3.74 -0.06
N ALA A 340 14.95 2.45 0.09
CA ALA A 340 15.81 1.35 -0.31
C ALA A 340 15.23 0.56 -1.50
N SER A 341 15.85 0.64 -2.68
CA SER A 341 15.47 -0.16 -3.85
C SER A 341 16.26 -1.46 -3.89
N MET A 342 15.58 -2.57 -3.59
CA MET A 342 16.19 -3.89 -3.50
C MET A 342 16.25 -4.55 -4.87
N ARG A 343 17.42 -4.54 -5.51
CA ARG A 343 17.69 -5.22 -6.79
C ARG A 343 17.86 -6.72 -6.55
N PHE A 344 16.76 -7.40 -6.22
CA PHE A 344 16.73 -8.84 -5.98
C PHE A 344 17.16 -9.62 -7.23
N HIS A 345 18.06 -10.58 -7.04
CA HIS A 345 18.27 -11.67 -8.00
C HIS A 345 17.20 -12.78 -7.83
N GLY A 346 17.20 -13.76 -8.73
CA GLY A 346 16.28 -14.91 -8.79
C GLY A 346 15.92 -15.54 -7.44
N LEU A 347 14.74 -15.19 -6.93
CA LEU A 347 14.25 -15.53 -5.59
C LEU A 347 13.81 -17.00 -5.47
N TRP A 348 14.70 -17.84 -4.95
CA TRP A 348 14.55 -19.28 -4.82
C TRP A 348 14.27 -19.70 -3.38
N ASP A 349 13.42 -20.72 -3.22
CA ASP A 349 13.29 -21.47 -1.97
C ASP A 349 14.06 -22.81 -2.04
N HIS A 350 14.18 -23.50 -0.91
CA HIS A 350 14.84 -24.80 -0.80
C HIS A 350 14.38 -25.87 -1.81
N SER A 351 13.11 -25.86 -2.25
CA SER A 351 12.63 -26.83 -3.23
C SER A 351 13.17 -26.53 -4.63
N GLN A 352 13.21 -25.25 -5.00
CA GLN A 352 13.81 -24.79 -6.25
C GLN A 352 15.32 -25.00 -6.26
N GLN A 353 16.01 -24.68 -5.16
CA GLN A 353 17.45 -24.91 -4.99
C GLN A 353 17.80 -26.39 -5.19
N ARG A 354 17.09 -27.32 -4.53
CA ARG A 354 17.29 -28.76 -4.74
C ARG A 354 16.98 -29.22 -6.16
N ALA A 355 15.91 -28.71 -6.79
CA ALA A 355 15.55 -29.08 -8.16
C ALA A 355 16.62 -28.65 -9.19
N HIS A 356 17.20 -27.46 -9.02
CA HIS A 356 18.32 -26.99 -9.82
C HIS A 356 19.63 -27.73 -9.50
N LYS A 357 19.92 -28.05 -8.23
CA LYS A 357 21.08 -28.89 -7.87
C LYS A 357 21.00 -30.32 -8.43
N ALA A 358 19.81 -30.88 -8.58
CA ALA A 358 19.60 -32.20 -9.19
C ALA A 358 19.85 -32.23 -10.71
N ASN A 359 19.80 -31.06 -11.37
CA ASN A 359 20.02 -30.91 -12.82
C ASN A 359 20.99 -29.74 -13.08
N PRO A 360 22.27 -29.87 -12.67
CA PRO A 360 23.21 -28.76 -12.70
C PRO A 360 23.54 -28.34 -14.14
N HIS A 361 23.49 -27.04 -14.41
CA HIS A 361 23.89 -26.49 -15.71
C HIS A 361 25.42 -26.36 -15.77
N SER A 362 26.05 -27.21 -16.57
CA SER A 362 27.50 -27.20 -16.82
C SER A 362 27.92 -26.25 -17.95
N ASP A 363 27.04 -26.04 -18.94
CA ASP A 363 27.20 -24.98 -19.94
C ASP A 363 26.86 -23.61 -19.31
N PRO A 364 27.79 -22.64 -19.27
CA PRO A 364 27.51 -21.28 -18.80
C PRO A 364 26.66 -20.45 -19.77
N SER A 365 26.40 -20.92 -20.99
CA SER A 365 25.74 -20.14 -22.05
C SER A 365 24.21 -20.00 -21.89
N GLY A 366 23.54 -19.53 -22.96
CA GLY A 366 22.09 -19.43 -23.03
C GLY A 366 21.47 -18.51 -21.97
N ARG A 367 20.26 -18.86 -21.50
CA ARG A 367 19.48 -17.98 -20.60
C ARG A 367 20.10 -17.82 -19.22
N GLN A 368 20.93 -18.75 -18.75
CA GLN A 368 21.58 -18.62 -17.43
C GLN A 368 22.66 -17.53 -17.43
N ALA A 369 23.27 -17.22 -18.59
CA ALA A 369 24.16 -16.08 -18.73
C ALA A 369 23.44 -14.72 -18.55
N MET A 370 22.17 -14.61 -18.95
CA MET A 370 21.33 -13.42 -18.73
C MET A 370 20.98 -13.20 -17.24
N HIS A 371 21.08 -14.26 -16.44
CA HIS A 371 21.05 -14.19 -14.96
C HIS A 371 22.44 -13.90 -14.35
N PHE A 372 23.51 -13.82 -15.14
CA PHE A 372 24.89 -13.84 -14.64
C PHE A 372 25.14 -15.00 -13.65
N TRP A 373 24.43 -16.12 -13.87
CA TRP A 373 24.41 -17.32 -13.02
C TRP A 373 24.06 -17.05 -11.54
N GLY A 374 23.40 -15.92 -11.27
CA GLY A 374 22.96 -15.49 -9.96
C GLY A 374 21.73 -16.24 -9.45
N TRP A 375 21.49 -16.10 -8.15
CA TRP A 375 20.35 -16.64 -7.40
C TRP A 375 20.26 -15.90 -6.06
N LEU A 376 19.13 -15.99 -5.36
CA LEU A 376 19.00 -15.44 -4.01
C LEU A 376 18.02 -16.27 -3.18
N ASP A 377 18.39 -16.63 -1.96
CA ASP A 377 17.46 -17.26 -1.02
C ASP A 377 16.41 -16.26 -0.50
N ARG A 378 15.16 -16.69 -0.38
CA ARG A 378 14.06 -15.82 0.07
C ARG A 378 14.16 -15.38 1.53
N TRP A 379 14.82 -16.14 2.42
CA TRP A 379 15.13 -15.65 3.78
C TRP A 379 16.24 -14.61 3.78
N ASP A 380 17.26 -14.77 2.94
CA ASP A 380 18.31 -13.77 2.76
C ASP A 380 17.74 -12.46 2.22
N ALA A 381 16.84 -12.54 1.24
CA ALA A 381 16.08 -11.40 0.71
C ALA A 381 15.19 -10.74 1.80
N ALA A 382 14.45 -11.54 2.58
CA ALA A 382 13.60 -11.03 3.65
C ALA A 382 14.40 -10.31 4.76
N ARG A 383 15.55 -10.86 5.12
CA ARG A 383 16.49 -10.29 6.09
C ARG A 383 17.07 -8.96 5.60
N ALA A 384 17.37 -8.82 4.30
CA ALA A 384 17.78 -7.54 3.71
C ALA A 384 16.68 -6.47 3.84
N CYS A 385 15.42 -6.81 3.55
CA CYS A 385 14.28 -5.90 3.73
C CYS A 385 14.14 -5.40 5.17
N ARG A 386 14.28 -6.30 6.17
CA ARG A 386 14.27 -5.90 7.58
C ARG A 386 15.47 -5.00 7.92
N LEU A 387 16.68 -5.37 7.53
CA LEU A 387 17.88 -4.59 7.86
C LEU A 387 17.78 -3.16 7.28
N ALA A 388 17.20 -3.00 6.11
CA ALA A 388 16.98 -1.69 5.50
C ALA A 388 16.03 -0.77 6.27
N ILE A 389 15.03 -1.30 6.98
CA ILE A 389 14.20 -0.50 7.91
C ILE A 389 14.80 -0.36 9.32
N GLN A 390 15.94 -1.03 9.60
CA GLN A 390 16.68 -0.94 10.87
C GLN A 390 17.92 -0.04 10.82
N LYS A 391 18.40 0.32 9.63
CA LYS A 391 19.50 1.29 9.46
C LYS A 391 18.96 2.71 9.32
N GLU A 392 19.87 3.67 9.48
CA GLU A 392 19.62 5.10 9.30
C GLU A 392 20.46 5.63 8.13
N TRP A 393 19.80 6.20 7.12
CA TRP A 393 20.40 7.10 6.13
C TRP A 393 19.31 8.01 5.55
N ASN A 394 19.69 9.16 4.98
CA ASN A 394 18.76 10.00 4.22
C ASN A 394 18.91 9.76 2.71
N GLY A 395 17.80 9.82 1.98
CA GLY A 395 17.76 9.70 0.53
C GLY A 395 17.63 8.28 0.00
N HIS A 396 17.75 8.17 -1.33
CA HIS A 396 17.62 6.91 -2.06
C HIS A 396 18.93 6.11 -2.06
N ARG A 397 18.83 4.78 -1.94
CA ARG A 397 19.89 3.84 -2.25
C ARG A 397 19.33 2.62 -2.96
N ALA A 398 20.01 2.16 -4.00
CA ALA A 398 19.83 0.83 -4.55
C ALA A 398 20.74 -0.17 -3.84
N PHE A 399 20.34 -1.45 -3.82
CA PHE A 399 21.12 -2.54 -3.25
C PHE A 399 21.00 -3.77 -4.15
N PHE A 400 22.09 -4.23 -4.74
CA PHE A 400 22.15 -5.58 -5.30
C PHE A 400 22.09 -6.61 -4.16
N LEU A 401 21.23 -7.62 -4.36
CA LEU A 401 21.08 -8.75 -3.45
C LEU A 401 21.17 -10.03 -4.28
N ASN A 402 22.27 -10.75 -4.10
CA ASN A 402 22.54 -12.05 -4.72
C ASN A 402 23.20 -12.98 -3.68
N GLY A 403 23.17 -14.29 -3.91
CA GLY A 403 24.03 -15.24 -3.18
C GLY A 403 25.51 -14.86 -3.26
N ALA A 404 26.35 -15.45 -2.40
CA ALA A 404 27.79 -15.18 -2.40
C ALA A 404 28.50 -15.68 -3.67
N ASP A 405 27.88 -16.65 -4.36
CA ASP A 405 28.50 -17.54 -5.32
C ASP A 405 27.53 -17.98 -6.43
N THR A 406 28.04 -18.27 -7.64
CA THR A 406 27.24 -18.56 -8.85
C THR A 406 26.76 -20.00 -8.93
N THR A 407 25.62 -20.25 -9.60
CA THR A 407 25.03 -21.60 -9.73
C THR A 407 25.85 -22.60 -10.58
N LEU A 408 26.89 -22.10 -11.26
CA LEU A 408 27.81 -22.85 -12.13
C LEU A 408 28.57 -24.00 -11.45
N THR A 409 28.93 -24.99 -12.28
CA THR A 409 29.94 -26.03 -11.98
C THR A 409 31.35 -25.68 -12.47
N VAL A 410 31.53 -24.59 -13.23
CA VAL A 410 32.81 -24.05 -13.68
C VAL A 410 33.14 -22.71 -12.98
N PRO A 411 34.41 -22.29 -12.89
CA PRO A 411 34.79 -21.01 -12.30
C PRO A 411 34.11 -19.81 -12.99
N THR A 412 33.77 -18.78 -12.21
CA THR A 412 32.98 -17.65 -12.69
C THR A 412 33.74 -16.81 -13.73
N GLU A 413 35.05 -16.61 -13.56
CA GLU A 413 35.85 -15.92 -14.59
C GLU A 413 35.94 -16.73 -15.89
N GLU A 414 35.99 -18.06 -15.83
CA GLU A 414 36.02 -18.94 -17.01
C GLU A 414 34.71 -18.85 -17.80
N ALA A 415 33.57 -18.85 -17.09
CA ALA A 415 32.26 -18.61 -17.67
C ALA A 415 32.15 -17.20 -18.30
N ILE A 416 32.66 -16.16 -17.63
CA ILE A 416 32.70 -14.79 -18.18
C ILE A 416 33.55 -14.75 -19.45
N ARG A 417 34.75 -15.34 -19.47
CA ARG A 417 35.61 -15.35 -20.67
C ARG A 417 35.01 -16.13 -21.83
N THR A 418 34.24 -17.18 -21.53
CA THR A 418 33.56 -18.03 -22.53
C THR A 418 32.35 -17.33 -23.15
N VAL A 419 31.49 -16.70 -22.32
CA VAL A 419 30.17 -16.20 -22.75
C VAL A 419 30.17 -14.69 -23.04
N TYR A 420 31.06 -13.94 -22.40
CA TYR A 420 31.19 -12.49 -22.53
C TYR A 420 32.64 -12.10 -22.95
N PRO A 421 33.14 -12.62 -24.09
CA PRO A 421 34.51 -12.36 -24.54
C PRO A 421 34.74 -10.86 -24.75
N GLY A 422 35.76 -10.33 -24.06
CA GLY A 422 36.13 -8.91 -24.11
C GLY A 422 35.58 -8.05 -22.97
N VAL A 423 34.60 -8.52 -22.18
CA VAL A 423 34.10 -7.74 -21.03
C VAL A 423 35.19 -7.61 -19.94
N PRO A 424 35.49 -6.39 -19.46
CA PRO A 424 36.43 -6.16 -18.35
C PRO A 424 35.99 -6.81 -17.04
N ILE A 425 36.94 -7.43 -16.34
CA ILE A 425 36.78 -7.85 -14.95
C ILE A 425 37.52 -6.82 -14.08
N LYS A 426 36.79 -5.92 -13.43
CA LYS A 426 37.35 -4.83 -12.60
C LYS A 426 37.90 -5.32 -11.26
N LYS A 427 37.35 -6.42 -10.74
CA LYS A 427 37.66 -7.01 -9.43
C LYS A 427 37.66 -8.54 -9.58
N PRO A 428 38.74 -9.25 -9.21
CA PRO A 428 38.83 -10.70 -9.41
C PRO A 428 37.72 -11.50 -8.72
N LEU A 429 37.22 -12.53 -9.38
CA LEU A 429 36.12 -13.39 -8.94
C LEU A 429 36.64 -14.81 -8.66
N ALA A 430 37.24 -14.98 -7.48
CA ALA A 430 37.90 -16.22 -7.08
C ALA A 430 36.95 -17.42 -7.09
N GLY A 431 37.30 -18.46 -7.85
CA GLY A 431 36.54 -19.70 -7.93
C GLY A 431 35.13 -19.49 -8.48
N PHE A 432 34.12 -19.63 -7.62
CA PHE A 432 32.69 -19.51 -7.97
C PHE A 432 32.04 -18.22 -7.44
N ALA A 433 32.82 -17.19 -7.09
CA ALA A 433 32.30 -15.94 -6.51
C ALA A 433 31.26 -15.26 -7.43
N ALA A 434 30.23 -14.64 -6.83
CA ALA A 434 29.14 -14.04 -7.60
C ALA A 434 29.62 -12.97 -8.61
N ALA A 435 29.03 -13.01 -9.82
CA ALA A 435 29.23 -12.00 -10.87
C ALA A 435 28.51 -10.66 -10.59
N ILE A 436 27.88 -10.52 -9.42
CA ILE A 436 27.19 -9.32 -8.94
C ILE A 436 27.77 -9.00 -7.55
N ASP A 437 28.13 -7.75 -7.31
CA ASP A 437 28.80 -7.35 -6.08
C ASP A 437 27.80 -7.00 -4.96
N ASN A 438 27.86 -7.73 -3.85
CA ASN A 438 27.06 -7.46 -2.65
C ASN A 438 27.70 -6.39 -1.71
N SER A 439 28.88 -5.83 -2.06
CA SER A 439 29.67 -4.97 -1.16
C SER A 439 29.01 -3.64 -0.76
N HIS A 440 27.97 -3.17 -1.46
CA HIS A 440 27.18 -2.01 -1.00
C HIS A 440 26.18 -2.42 0.08
N ALA A 441 25.44 -3.51 -0.13
CA ALA A 441 24.53 -4.09 0.87
C ALA A 441 25.28 -4.50 2.16
N GLU A 442 26.51 -5.02 2.05
CA GLU A 442 27.35 -5.27 3.23
C GLU A 442 27.67 -3.97 3.99
N ARG A 443 28.29 -2.99 3.33
CA ARG A 443 28.78 -1.76 3.99
C ARG A 443 27.66 -0.93 4.62
N VAL A 444 26.46 -0.94 4.05
CA VAL A 444 25.34 -0.09 4.49
C VAL A 444 24.36 -0.86 5.38
N LEU A 445 23.94 -2.05 4.98
CA LEU A 445 22.93 -2.83 5.71
C LEU A 445 23.55 -3.77 6.76
N GLY A 446 24.86 -4.03 6.70
CA GLY A 446 25.48 -5.14 7.43
C GLY A 446 25.02 -6.50 6.92
N TRP A 447 24.56 -6.57 5.67
CA TRP A 447 23.99 -7.77 5.07
C TRP A 447 25.03 -8.50 4.22
N ARG A 448 25.15 -9.80 4.46
CA ARG A 448 25.75 -10.79 3.55
C ARG A 448 24.76 -11.95 3.44
N PRO A 449 24.59 -12.61 2.28
CA PRO A 449 23.80 -13.85 2.21
C PRO A 449 24.37 -14.89 3.19
N GLU A 450 23.51 -15.54 3.95
CA GLU A 450 23.89 -16.59 4.91
C GLU A 450 24.03 -17.97 4.23
N ARG A 451 23.55 -18.10 2.99
CA ARG A 451 23.60 -19.35 2.22
C ARG A 451 24.54 -19.24 1.02
N THR A 452 25.29 -20.32 0.77
CA THR A 452 26.09 -20.51 -0.44
C THR A 452 25.43 -21.56 -1.34
N TRP A 453 25.67 -21.49 -2.65
CA TRP A 453 25.23 -22.53 -3.57
C TRP A 453 25.99 -23.84 -3.36
N ARG A 454 27.18 -23.79 -2.76
CA ARG A 454 27.93 -24.98 -2.35
C ARG A 454 27.24 -25.74 -1.21
N ASP A 455 26.68 -25.05 -0.22
CA ASP A 455 26.18 -25.66 1.03
C ASP A 455 24.65 -25.92 1.09
N ALA A 456 23.86 -25.29 0.20
CA ALA A 456 22.37 -25.23 0.27
C ALA A 456 21.56 -26.53 -0.04
#